data_AF-A0A1D7YLM3-F1
#
_entry.id   AF-A0A1D7YLM3-F1
#
_cell.length_a   1.000
_cell.length_b   1.000
_cell.length_c   1.000
_cell.angle_alpha   90.00
_cell.angle_beta   90.00
_cell.angle_gamma   90.00
#
_symmetry.space_group_name_H-M   'P 1'
#
loop_
_entity.id
_entity.type
_entity.pdbx_description
1 polymer ?
#
loop_
_entity_poly.entity_id
_entity_poly.type
_entity_poly.pdbx_seq_one_letter_code
_entity_poly.pdbx_strand_id
1 'polypeptide(L)'
;MDHVHVHETADPELVVAEYRLHGRVLATGKRFAFDMVMFARVRDGLITWSRVYSNPLDGAIAFGATEGLFAAVTAAQGSAAHDDLAGARLS
;
A
#
# COMPACT_ATOMS: atom_id res chain seq x y z
N MET A 1 10.20 -4.87 13.83
CA MET A 1 8.75 -4.59 13.81
C MET A 1 8.35 -4.25 15.23
N ASP A 2 7.51 -3.24 15.39
CA ASP A 2 6.90 -2.87 16.67
C ASP A 2 5.42 -2.46 16.46
N HIS A 3 4.74 -2.06 17.54
CA HIS A 3 3.32 -1.66 17.54
C HIS A 3 2.39 -2.69 16.86
N VAL A 4 2.53 -3.96 17.25
CA VAL A 4 1.79 -5.07 16.63
C VAL A 4 0.43 -5.22 17.30
N HIS A 5 -0.62 -5.11 16.49
CA HIS A 5 -2.00 -5.33 16.90
C HIS A 5 -2.64 -6.35 15.96
N VAL A 6 -3.31 -7.35 16.52
CA VAL A 6 -4.07 -8.34 15.75
C VAL A 6 -5.54 -8.13 16.05
N HIS A 7 -6.36 -8.02 15.01
CA HIS A 7 -7.79 -7.80 15.12
C HIS A 7 -8.53 -9.10 14.82
N GLU A 8 -9.44 -9.45 15.73
CA GLU A 8 -10.40 -10.52 15.48
C GLU A 8 -11.39 -10.08 14.41
N THR A 9 -11.83 -11.03 13.59
CA THR A 9 -12.84 -10.80 12.56
C THR A 9 -13.94 -11.85 12.66
N ALA A 10 -15.08 -11.60 12.01
CA ALA A 10 -16.17 -12.57 11.96
C ALA A 10 -15.85 -13.82 11.10
N ASP A 11 -14.87 -13.73 10.19
CA ASP A 11 -14.38 -14.89 9.43
C ASP A 11 -13.17 -15.49 10.15
N PRO A 12 -13.27 -16.70 10.72
CA PRO A 12 -12.18 -17.32 11.49
C PRO A 12 -10.95 -17.65 10.63
N GLU A 13 -11.07 -17.67 9.30
CA GLU A 13 -9.92 -17.85 8.40
C GLU A 13 -9.23 -16.52 8.03
N LEU A 14 -9.74 -15.37 8.49
CA LEU A 14 -9.19 -14.05 8.17
C LEU A 14 -8.47 -13.44 9.39
N VAL A 15 -7.18 -13.18 9.22
CA VAL A 15 -6.35 -12.44 10.18
C VAL A 15 -6.10 -11.03 9.65
N VAL A 16 -6.33 -10.02 10.48
CA VAL A 16 -5.94 -8.63 10.22
C VAL A 16 -4.89 -8.22 11.25
N ALA A 17 -3.71 -7.81 10.79
CA ALA A 17 -2.61 -7.38 11.64
C ALA A 17 -2.14 -5.97 11.25
N GLU A 18 -2.15 -5.06 12.21
CA GLU A 18 -1.54 -3.74 12.11
C GLU A 18 -0.16 -3.76 12.79
N TYR A 19 0.84 -3.21 12.12
CA TYR A 19 2.20 -3.15 12.68
C TYR A 19 3.03 -2.08 12.01
N ARG A 20 4.09 -1.67 12.69
CA ARG A 20 5.10 -0.77 12.13
C ARG A 20 6.37 -1.54 11.77
N LEU A 21 6.70 -1.52 10.48
CA LEU A 21 7.90 -2.12 9.92
C LEU A 21 9.00 -1.07 9.80
N HIS A 22 10.13 -1.29 10.45
CA HIS A 22 11.31 -0.42 10.33
C HIS A 22 12.43 -1.17 9.62
N GLY A 23 13.24 -0.43 8.88
CA GLY A 23 14.36 -1.01 8.16
C GLY A 23 15.36 0.01 7.65
N ARG A 24 16.27 -0.48 6.82
CA ARG A 24 17.26 0.32 6.11
C ARG A 24 17.23 -0.05 4.64
N VAL A 25 17.17 0.94 3.78
CA VAL A 25 17.36 0.76 2.34
C VAL A 25 18.82 0.41 2.12
N LEU A 26 19.10 -0.81 1.62
CA LEU A 26 20.47 -1.31 1.51
C LEU A 26 21.34 -0.47 0.58
N ALA A 27 20.78 -0.04 -0.55
CA ALA A 27 21.51 0.73 -1.56
C ALA A 27 21.96 2.12 -1.08
N THR A 28 21.19 2.78 -0.21
CA THR A 28 21.41 4.18 0.19
C THR A 28 21.76 4.34 1.67
N GLY A 29 21.57 3.28 2.46
CA GLY A 29 21.69 3.34 3.91
C GLY A 29 20.58 4.13 4.62
N LYS A 30 19.59 4.68 3.92
CA LYS A 30 18.50 5.46 4.54
C LYS A 30 17.63 4.57 5.42
N ARG A 31 17.28 5.04 6.62
CA ARG A 31 16.30 4.36 7.49
C ARG A 31 14.88 4.67 7.02
N PHE A 32 13.98 3.70 7.17
CA PHE A 32 12.56 3.87 6.91
C PHE A 32 11.72 3.24 8.01
N ALA A 33 10.48 3.70 8.13
CA ALA A 33 9.43 3.11 8.94
C ALA A 33 8.13 3.17 8.14
N PHE A 34 7.40 2.06 8.07
CA PHE A 34 6.11 1.95 7.40
C PHE A 34 5.08 1.47 8.42
N ASP A 35 4.00 2.22 8.57
CA ASP A 35 2.80 1.71 9.21
C ASP A 35 2.05 0.87 8.18
N MET A 36 1.77 -0.38 8.52
CA MET A 36 1.23 -1.40 7.62
C MET A 36 0.01 -2.07 8.24
N VAL A 37 -0.96 -2.40 7.39
CA VAL A 37 -2.04 -3.34 7.72
C VAL A 37 -1.98 -4.53 6.76
N MET A 38 -1.85 -5.72 7.31
CA MET A 38 -1.86 -6.99 6.59
C MET A 38 -3.19 -7.69 6.78
N PHE A 39 -3.76 -8.15 5.68
CA PHE A 39 -4.86 -9.10 5.62
C PHE A 39 -4.30 -10.43 5.15
N ALA A 40 -4.53 -11.51 5.89
CA ALA A 40 -4.09 -12.84 5.51
C ALA A 40 -5.24 -13.84 5.67
N ARG A 41 -5.44 -14.68 4.66
CA ARG A 41 -6.30 -15.87 4.78
C ARG A 41 -5.45 -17.04 5.24
N VAL A 42 -5.87 -17.70 6.32
CA VAL A 42 -5.17 -18.83 6.93
C VAL A 42 -6.07 -20.07 6.92
N ARG A 43 -5.56 -21.17 6.38
CA ARG A 43 -6.23 -22.49 6.37
C ARG A 43 -5.23 -23.55 6.78
N ASP A 44 -5.63 -24.43 7.68
CA ASP A 44 -4.77 -25.51 8.21
C ASP A 44 -3.41 -25.00 8.73
N GLY A 45 -3.42 -23.80 9.34
CA GLY A 45 -2.22 -23.14 9.85
C GLY A 45 -1.32 -22.48 8.79
N LEU A 46 -1.71 -22.48 7.51
CA LEU A 46 -0.94 -21.91 6.40
C LEU A 46 -1.60 -20.64 5.86
N ILE A 47 -0.78 -19.63 5.54
CA ILE A 47 -1.23 -18.45 4.81
C ILE A 47 -1.46 -18.86 3.35
N THR A 48 -2.71 -18.91 2.91
CA THR A 48 -3.07 -19.25 1.53
C THR A 48 -3.08 -18.01 0.63
N TRP A 49 -3.26 -16.83 1.22
CA TRP A 49 -3.21 -15.54 0.52
C TRP A 49 -2.96 -14.42 1.51
N SER A 50 -2.31 -13.34 1.06
CA SER A 50 -2.23 -12.10 1.82
C SER A 50 -2.25 -10.86 0.93
N ARG A 51 -2.66 -9.74 1.52
CA ARG A 51 -2.45 -8.38 1.01
C ARG A 51 -1.94 -7.50 2.14
N VAL A 52 -1.04 -6.59 1.82
CA VAL A 52 -0.53 -5.60 2.76
C VAL A 52 -0.79 -4.22 2.16
N TYR A 53 -1.33 -3.32 2.98
CA TYR A 53 -1.52 -1.93 2.64
C TYR A 53 -0.59 -1.08 3.50
N SER A 54 -0.02 -0.06 2.88
CA SER A 54 0.86 0.91 3.51
C SER A 54 0.71 2.25 2.79
N ASN A 55 1.20 3.32 3.41
CA ASN A 55 1.27 4.62 2.75
C ASN A 55 2.33 4.60 1.62
N PRO A 56 1.95 4.79 0.34
CA PRO A 56 2.90 4.77 -0.78
C PRO A 56 3.88 5.95 -0.76
N LEU A 57 3.54 7.08 -0.11
CA LEU A 57 4.44 8.23 0.01
C LEU A 57 5.67 7.89 0.85
N ASP A 58 5.52 7.10 1.92
CA ASP A 58 6.64 6.69 2.77
C ASP A 58 7.63 5.83 1.96
N GLY A 59 7.12 4.95 1.10
CA GLY A 59 7.93 4.18 0.17
C GLY A 59 8.67 5.06 -0.83
N ALA A 60 7.96 6.00 -1.48
CA ALA A 60 8.58 6.92 -2.43
C ALA A 60 9.69 7.76 -1.78
N ILE A 61 9.48 8.25 -0.56
CA ILE A 61 10.50 8.99 0.20
C ILE A 61 11.68 8.08 0.56
N ALA A 62 11.41 6.86 1.05
CA ALA A 62 12.46 5.91 1.44
C ALA A 62 13.37 5.52 0.27
N PHE A 63 12.77 5.28 -0.91
CA PHE A 63 13.47 4.81 -2.10
C PHE A 63 13.85 5.92 -3.09
N GLY A 64 13.63 7.20 -2.76
CA GLY A 64 14.02 8.32 -3.63
C GLY A 64 13.19 8.44 -4.91
N ALA A 65 11.94 7.99 -4.88
CA ALA A 65 11.03 7.94 -6.02
C ALA A 65 9.89 8.98 -5.95
N THR A 66 10.02 10.02 -5.12
CA THR A 66 8.99 11.06 -4.93
C THR A 66 8.62 11.80 -6.21
N GLU A 67 9.59 12.16 -7.05
CA GLU A 67 9.33 12.84 -8.33
C GLU A 67 8.56 11.93 -9.30
N GLY A 68 8.97 10.66 -9.39
CA GLY A 68 8.28 9.67 -10.22
C GLY A 68 6.85 9.40 -9.75
N LEU A 69 6.63 9.33 -8.43
CA LEU A 69 5.28 9.21 -7.87
C LEU A 69 4.43 10.43 -8.20
N PHE A 70 4.96 11.64 -8.03
CA PHE A 70 4.24 12.88 -8.35
C PHE A 70 3.84 12.91 -9.84
N ALA A 71 4.78 12.63 -10.74
CA ALA A 71 4.50 12.58 -12.17
C ALA A 71 3.42 11.55 -12.53
N ALA A 72 3.46 10.35 -11.93
CA ALA A 72 2.45 9.31 -12.15
C ALA A 72 1.05 9.72 -11.68
N VAL A 73 0.95 10.36 -10.51
CA VAL A 73 -0.33 10.86 -9.98
C VAL A 73 -0.89 11.96 -10.89
N THR A 74 -0.07 12.91 -11.33
CA THR A 74 -0.51 13.97 -12.26
C THR A 74 -0.97 13.41 -13.60
N ALA A 75 -0.25 12.43 -14.16
CA ALA A 75 -0.62 11.78 -15.42
C ALA A 75 -1.97 11.04 -15.30
N ALA A 76 -2.18 10.31 -14.21
CA ALA A 76 -3.44 9.59 -13.96
C ALA A 76 -4.65 10.55 -13.85
N GLN A 77 -4.48 11.71 -13.20
CA GLN A 77 -5.51 12.75 -13.13
C GLN A 77 -5.83 13.37 -14.50
N GLY A 78 -4.80 13.56 -15.34
CA GLY A 78 -5.00 14.04 -16.72
C GLY A 78 -5.75 13.03 -17.60
N SER A 79 -5.51 11.74 -17.42
CA SER A 79 -6.23 10.67 -18.15
C SER A 79 -7.70 10.60 -17.75
N ALA A 80 -8.01 10.69 -16.45
CA ALA A 80 -9.39 10.71 -15.97
C ALA A 80 -10.18 11.93 -16.49
N ALA A 81 -9.53 13.09 -16.56
CA ALA A 81 -10.14 14.29 -17.13
C ALA A 81 -10.37 14.19 -18.66
N HIS A 82 -9.56 13.40 -19.38
CA HIS A 82 -9.74 13.17 -20.81
C HIS A 82 -10.93 12.26 -21.10
N ASP A 83 -11.14 11.22 -20.29
CA ASP A 83 -12.24 10.26 -20.45
C ASP A 83 -13.61 10.90 -20.17
N ASP A 84 -13.71 11.81 -19.19
CA ASP A 84 -14.95 12.54 -18.87
C ASP A 84 -15.42 13.47 -20.01
N LEU A 85 -14.49 14.05 -20.77
CA LEU A 85 -14.81 14.97 -21.88
C LEU A 85 -15.24 14.23 -23.16
N ALA A 86 -14.88 12.96 -23.32
CA ALA A 86 -15.31 12.14 -24.45
C ALA A 86 -16.76 11.66 -24.31
N GLY A 87 -17.27 11.48 -23.08
CA GLY A 87 -18.65 11.05 -22.81
C GLY A 87 -19.72 12.12 -23.05
N ALA A 88 -19.35 13.41 -23.06
CA ALA A 88 -20.30 14.52 -23.15
C ALA A 88 -20.64 14.99 -24.59
N ARG A 89 -20.15 14.31 -25.64
CA ARG A 89 -20.34 14.71 -27.05
C ARG A 89 -21.35 13.87 -27.85
N LEU A 90 -22.13 13.01 -27.19
CA LEU A 90 -23.18 12.21 -27.83
C LEU A 90 -24.48 12.26 -27.01
N SER A 91 -25.20 13.38 -27.10
CA SER A 91 -26.64 13.46 -26.79
C SER A 91 -27.26 14.68 -27.45
#